data_AF-J7S5S6-F1
#
_entry.id   AF-J7S5S6-F1
#
_cell.length_a   1.000
_cell.length_b   1.000
_cell.length_c   1.000
_cell.angle_alpha   90.00
_cell.angle_beta   90.00
_cell.angle_gamma   90.00
#
_symmetry.space_group_name_H-M   'P 1'
#
loop_
_entity.id
_entity.type
_entity.pdbx_description
1 polymer ?
#
loop_
_entity_poly.entity_id
_entity_poly.type
_entity_poly.pdbx_seq_one_letter_code
_entity_poly.pdbx_strand_id
1 'polypeptide(L)'
;MDSLQTVMDEAHEQGQEKYLVAPFEDFPENHSCECPSCQRSSLYYHYPIRLFLVGLIFPLASICNVGLYIWCQFYLDHRVAHPPLSEYDYPTQYEASTRETRSHFKLSESTWQETELMNGSELSLSGNEETVVVHRADEDPHSDNDVDSDRALQTTRYRHLKEVVEEVVGTHVRLRKHYTTWMLRTLCSLAGQTIAIVLLSVLLTKRA
;
A
#
# COMPACT_ATOMS: atom_id res chain seq x y z
N MET A 1 -9.25 -10.06 -19.56
CA MET A 1 -9.06 -9.93 -18.10
C MET A 1 -7.62 -9.51 -17.77
N ASP A 2 -6.74 -9.44 -18.78
CA ASP A 2 -5.32 -9.14 -18.62
C ASP A 2 -4.97 -7.65 -18.45
N SER A 3 -5.82 -6.72 -18.92
CA SER A 3 -5.50 -5.27 -18.88
C SER A 3 -5.69 -4.60 -17.50
N LEU A 4 -6.22 -5.32 -16.52
CA LEU A 4 -6.51 -4.80 -15.17
C LEU A 4 -5.46 -5.26 -14.15
N GLN A 5 -4.79 -6.38 -14.42
CA GLN A 5 -3.60 -6.81 -13.70
C GLN A 5 -2.47 -5.80 -13.95
N THR A 6 -2.27 -5.41 -15.22
CA THR A 6 -1.22 -4.45 -15.64
C THR A 6 -1.35 -3.09 -14.97
N VAL A 7 -2.57 -2.59 -14.76
CA VAL A 7 -2.79 -1.27 -14.11
C VAL A 7 -2.62 -1.34 -12.58
N MET A 8 -2.83 -2.52 -11.97
CA MET A 8 -2.56 -2.73 -10.55
C MET A 8 -1.06 -2.93 -10.29
N ASP A 9 -0.35 -3.55 -11.23
CA ASP A 9 1.12 -3.69 -11.19
C ASP A 9 1.82 -2.34 -11.48
N GLU A 10 1.34 -1.56 -12.45
CA GLU A 10 1.86 -0.21 -12.77
C GLU A 10 1.62 0.82 -11.65
N ALA A 11 0.56 0.67 -10.85
CA ALA A 11 0.30 1.54 -9.70
C ALA A 11 1.22 1.23 -8.50
N HIS A 12 1.90 0.08 -8.51
CA HIS A 12 2.89 -0.31 -7.50
C HIS A 12 4.33 0.08 -7.91
N GLU A 13 4.57 0.39 -9.20
CA GLU A 13 5.88 0.73 -9.76
C GLU A 13 6.21 2.23 -9.80
N GLN A 14 5.27 3.13 -9.49
CA GLN A 14 5.57 4.56 -9.47
C GLN A 14 6.19 5.01 -8.14
N GLY A 15 7.50 4.76 -8.02
CA GLY A 15 8.38 5.52 -7.12
C GLY A 15 9.10 4.73 -6.03
N GLN A 16 9.22 3.41 -6.12
CA GLN A 16 10.12 2.68 -5.23
C GLN A 16 11.55 2.81 -5.77
N GLU A 17 12.35 3.69 -5.15
CA GLU A 17 13.80 3.59 -5.27
C GLU A 17 14.21 2.17 -4.83
N LYS A 18 14.79 1.41 -5.77
CA LYS A 18 15.09 -0.02 -5.59
C LYS A 18 16.43 -0.16 -4.85
N TYR A 19 16.37 -0.42 -3.55
CA TYR A 19 17.54 -0.69 -2.71
C TYR A 19 17.78 -2.20 -2.58
N LEU A 20 19.02 -2.63 -2.31
CA LEU A 20 19.32 -4.00 -1.93
C LEU A 20 18.70 -4.30 -0.56
N VAL A 21 17.67 -5.13 -0.55
CA VAL A 21 17.12 -5.73 0.66
C VAL A 21 17.79 -7.08 0.84
N ALA A 22 18.30 -7.36 2.03
CA ALA A 22 18.89 -8.66 2.30
C ALA A 22 17.79 -9.74 2.26
N PRO A 23 18.04 -10.94 1.69
CA PRO A 23 17.03 -11.99 1.52
C PRO A 23 16.45 -12.57 2.83
N PHE A 24 16.94 -12.10 3.98
CA PHE A 24 16.52 -12.51 5.32
C PHE A 24 15.75 -11.40 6.06
N GLU A 25 15.63 -10.22 5.48
CA GLU A 25 14.79 -9.16 6.02
C GLU A 25 13.36 -9.43 5.57
N ASP A 26 12.50 -9.70 6.55
CA ASP A 26 11.06 -9.76 6.31
C ASP A 26 10.63 -8.45 5.63
N PHE A 27 9.87 -8.59 4.54
CA PHE A 27 9.32 -7.46 3.80
C PHE A 27 8.71 -6.45 4.77
N PRO A 28 8.84 -5.13 4.52
CA PRO A 28 8.20 -4.14 5.38
C PRO A 28 6.73 -4.55 5.52
N GLU A 29 6.31 -4.87 6.74
CA GLU A 29 4.93 -5.20 7.01
C GLU A 29 4.10 -3.98 6.62
N ASN A 30 3.36 -4.06 5.51
CA ASN A 30 2.53 -2.95 5.06
C ASN A 30 1.51 -2.64 6.17
N HIS A 31 1.70 -1.52 6.86
CA HIS A 31 0.84 -1.17 7.99
C HIS A 31 -0.47 -0.61 7.45
N SER A 32 -1.48 -1.48 7.41
CA SER A 32 -2.83 -1.12 6.98
C SER A 32 -3.71 -0.69 8.15
N CYS A 33 -4.68 0.20 7.87
CA CYS A 33 -5.64 0.62 8.88
C CYS A 33 -6.56 -0.53 9.30
N GLU A 34 -6.60 -0.83 10.60
CA GLU A 34 -7.43 -1.90 11.17
C GLU A 34 -8.82 -1.44 11.62
N CYS A 35 -9.24 -0.25 11.16
CA CYS A 35 -10.56 0.25 11.50
C CYS A 35 -11.66 -0.72 11.01
N PRO A 36 -12.77 -0.93 11.76
CA PRO A 36 -13.83 -1.85 11.34
C PRO A 36 -14.37 -1.57 9.94
N SER A 37 -14.47 -0.29 9.57
CA SER A 37 -14.82 0.14 8.20
C SER A 37 -13.78 -0.30 7.16
N CYS A 38 -12.50 -0.14 7.47
CA CYS A 38 -11.36 -0.43 6.61
C CYS A 38 -11.23 -1.94 6.37
N GLN A 39 -11.31 -2.72 7.44
CA GLN A 39 -11.24 -4.18 7.40
C GLN A 39 -12.41 -4.78 6.61
N ARG A 40 -13.62 -4.23 6.76
CA ARG A 40 -14.77 -4.68 5.95
C ARG A 40 -14.68 -4.20 4.51
N SER A 41 -14.22 -2.98 4.28
CA SER A 41 -14.09 -2.42 2.95
C SER A 41 -12.99 -3.10 2.13
N SER A 42 -11.92 -3.61 2.75
CA SER A 42 -10.90 -4.41 2.04
C SER A 42 -11.46 -5.76 1.57
N LEU A 43 -12.26 -6.43 2.40
CA LEU A 43 -12.93 -7.70 2.03
C LEU A 43 -13.85 -7.55 0.80
N TYR A 44 -14.51 -6.40 0.68
CA TYR A 44 -15.46 -6.12 -0.41
C TYR A 44 -14.89 -5.20 -1.49
N TYR A 45 -13.57 -5.04 -1.59
CA TYR A 45 -12.93 -4.07 -2.48
C TYR A 45 -13.40 -4.16 -3.95
N HIS A 46 -13.65 -5.37 -4.46
CA HIS A 46 -14.10 -5.58 -5.85
C HIS A 46 -15.62 -5.51 -6.07
N TYR A 47 -16.41 -5.57 -5.01
CA TYR A 47 -17.87 -5.52 -5.10
C TYR A 47 -18.42 -4.22 -5.74
N PRO A 48 -17.94 -3.01 -5.40
CA PRO A 48 -18.49 -1.79 -6.00
C PRO A 48 -18.32 -1.76 -7.52
N ILE A 49 -17.25 -2.34 -8.05
CA ILE A 49 -17.00 -2.45 -9.49
C ILE A 49 -17.98 -3.43 -10.13
N ARG A 50 -18.12 -4.62 -9.54
CA ARG A 50 -19.02 -5.68 -10.06
C ARG A 50 -20.48 -5.25 -9.99
N LEU A 51 -20.91 -4.67 -8.88
CA LEU A 51 -22.27 -4.16 -8.69
C LEU A 51 -22.57 -2.98 -9.61
N PHE A 52 -21.60 -2.13 -9.92
CA PHE A 52 -21.79 -1.07 -10.92
C PHE A 52 -22.07 -1.63 -12.31
N LEU A 53 -21.30 -2.63 -12.76
CA LEU A 53 -21.49 -3.26 -14.07
C LEU A 53 -22.86 -3.97 -14.18
N VAL A 54 -23.22 -4.75 -13.16
CA VAL A 54 -24.55 -5.39 -13.10
C VAL A 54 -25.66 -4.35 -12.95
N GLY A 55 -25.38 -3.29 -12.20
CA GLY A 55 -26.25 -2.14 -11.95
C GLY A 55 -26.68 -1.42 -13.22
N LEU A 56 -25.83 -1.43 -14.26
CA LEU A 56 -26.15 -0.82 -15.56
C LEU A 56 -27.37 -1.46 -16.25
N ILE A 57 -27.58 -2.76 -16.03
CA ILE A 57 -28.73 -3.51 -16.56
C ILE A 57 -29.86 -3.54 -15.54
N PHE A 58 -29.52 -3.73 -14.26
CA PHE A 58 -30.48 -3.92 -13.18
C PHE A 58 -30.39 -2.82 -12.12
N PRO A 59 -31.35 -1.89 -12.05
CA PRO A 59 -31.25 -0.71 -11.19
C PRO A 59 -31.19 -1.05 -9.69
N LEU A 60 -31.74 -2.20 -9.24
CA LEU A 60 -31.65 -2.60 -7.84
C LEU A 60 -30.21 -2.92 -7.42
N ALA A 61 -29.35 -3.41 -8.33
CA ALA A 61 -27.95 -3.66 -8.01
C ALA A 61 -27.18 -2.35 -7.74
N SER A 62 -27.52 -1.27 -8.46
CA SER A 62 -27.02 0.07 -8.18
C SER A 62 -27.47 0.57 -6.80
N ILE A 63 -28.72 0.30 -6.40
CA ILE A 63 -29.21 0.63 -5.05
C ILE A 63 -28.45 -0.17 -3.98
N CYS A 64 -28.21 -1.46 -4.20
CA CYS A 64 -27.39 -2.27 -3.29
C CYS A 64 -25.96 -1.72 -3.16
N ASN A 65 -25.36 -1.23 -4.24
CA ASN A 65 -24.03 -0.61 -4.20
C ASN A 65 -24.01 0.66 -3.34
N VAL A 66 -25.03 1.51 -3.47
CA VAL A 66 -25.22 2.69 -2.61
C VAL A 66 -25.43 2.27 -1.14
N GLY A 67 -26.23 1.24 -0.91
CA GLY A 67 -26.45 0.67 0.42
C GLY A 67 -25.17 0.17 1.07
N LEU A 68 -24.33 -0.54 0.30
CA LEU A 68 -23.01 -1.02 0.76
C LEU A 68 -22.11 0.16 1.13
N TYR A 69 -22.10 1.22 0.32
CA TYR A 69 -21.35 2.44 0.64
C TYR A 69 -21.82 3.09 1.94
N ILE A 70 -23.13 3.26 2.12
CA ILE A 70 -23.70 3.87 3.33
C ILE A 70 -23.39 3.01 4.56
N TRP A 71 -23.54 1.69 4.44
CA TRP A 71 -23.20 0.75 5.50
C TRP A 71 -21.74 0.87 5.91
N CYS A 72 -20.82 0.84 4.94
CA CYS A 72 -19.40 0.96 5.23
C CYS A 72 -19.02 2.33 5.80
N GLN A 73 -19.61 3.42 5.31
CA GLN A 73 -19.19 4.79 5.64
C GLN A 73 -19.91 5.44 6.84
N PHE A 74 -21.14 5.03 7.15
CA PHE A 74 -21.94 5.65 8.22
C PHE A 74 -22.27 4.71 9.37
N TYR A 75 -22.35 3.40 9.12
CA TYR A 75 -22.75 2.45 10.16
C TYR A 75 -21.57 1.91 10.97
N LEU A 76 -20.40 1.75 10.33
CA LEU A 76 -19.19 1.28 10.99
C LEU A 76 -18.42 2.43 11.64
N ASP A 77 -17.71 2.16 12.74
CA ASP A 77 -16.83 3.15 13.35
C ASP A 77 -15.62 3.41 12.44
N HIS A 78 -15.25 4.69 12.32
CA HIS A 78 -14.21 5.21 11.43
C HIS A 78 -12.99 5.74 12.16
N ARG A 79 -12.90 5.53 13.48
CA ARG A 79 -11.71 5.86 14.24
C ARG A 79 -10.52 5.09 13.66
N VAL A 80 -9.52 5.84 13.19
CA VAL A 80 -8.27 5.29 12.66
C VAL A 80 -7.64 4.48 13.79
N ALA A 81 -7.61 3.16 13.59
CA ALA A 81 -6.96 2.22 14.48
C ALA A 81 -5.63 1.81 13.84
N HIS A 82 -4.59 1.82 14.66
CA HIS A 82 -3.27 1.32 14.32
C HIS A 82 -3.11 -0.05 14.97
N PRO A 83 -2.44 -1.01 14.31
CA PRO A 83 -2.04 -2.24 14.97
C PRO A 83 -1.17 -1.88 16.20
N PRO A 84 -1.29 -2.61 17.31
CA PRO A 84 -0.45 -2.38 18.47
C PRO A 84 0.99 -2.72 18.11
N LEU A 85 1.86 -1.69 18.04
CA LEU A 85 3.29 -1.90 17.83
C LEU A 85 3.91 -2.54 19.07
N SER A 86 4.54 -3.69 18.89
CA SER A 86 5.33 -4.35 19.91
C SER A 86 6.66 -3.62 20.11
N GLU A 87 7.32 -3.79 21.26
CA GLU A 87 8.67 -3.25 21.48
C GLU A 87 9.71 -3.81 20.49
N TYR A 88 9.42 -4.96 19.87
CA TYR A 88 10.27 -5.62 18.88
C TYR A 88 10.09 -5.05 17.47
N ASP A 89 9.01 -4.31 17.22
CA ASP A 89 8.73 -3.72 15.90
C ASP A 89 9.47 -2.40 15.70
N TYR A 90 10.04 -1.84 16.78
CA TYR A 90 10.85 -0.63 16.70
C TYR A 90 12.25 -0.95 16.20
N PRO A 91 12.79 -0.13 15.28
CA PRO A 91 14.10 -0.39 14.70
C PRO A 91 15.18 -0.41 15.78
N THR A 92 16.05 -1.41 15.69
CA THR A 92 17.26 -1.48 16.52
C THR A 92 18.30 -0.48 16.04
N GLN A 93 19.30 -0.13 16.88
CA GLN A 93 20.42 0.73 16.44
C GLN A 93 21.16 0.15 15.23
N TYR A 94 21.26 -1.19 15.19
CA TYR A 94 21.87 -1.92 14.08
C TYR A 94 21.06 -1.78 12.78
N GLU A 95 19.73 -1.94 12.83
CA GLU A 95 18.87 -1.76 11.67
C GLU A 95 18.86 -0.31 11.17
N ALA A 96 18.86 0.66 12.09
CA ALA A 96 18.91 2.08 11.77
C ALA A 96 20.16 2.45 10.95
N SER A 97 21.34 2.06 11.46
CA SER A 97 22.63 2.29 10.81
C SER A 97 22.78 1.50 9.50
N THR A 98 22.20 0.30 9.44
CA THR A 98 22.18 -0.51 8.21
C THR A 98 21.32 0.14 7.13
N ARG A 99 20.12 0.66 7.46
CA ARG A 99 19.27 1.41 6.53
C ARG A 99 19.96 2.66 6.00
N GLU A 100 20.61 3.42 6.88
CA GLU A 100 21.34 4.63 6.48
C GLU A 100 22.46 4.28 5.50
N THR A 101 23.31 3.32 5.85
CA THR A 101 24.41 2.86 4.99
C THR A 101 23.91 2.39 3.63
N ARG A 102 22.79 1.65 3.57
CA ARG A 102 22.20 1.16 2.31
C ARG A 102 21.57 2.25 1.46
N SER A 103 20.99 3.29 2.07
CA SER A 103 20.42 4.42 1.34
C SER A 103 21.46 5.18 0.51
N HIS A 104 22.73 5.10 0.91
CA HIS A 104 23.87 5.66 0.17
C HIS A 104 24.27 4.82 -1.05
N PHE A 105 23.93 3.53 -1.11
CA PHE A 105 24.23 2.67 -2.25
C PHE A 105 23.01 2.57 -3.18
N LYS A 106 22.78 3.63 -3.95
CA LYS A 106 21.80 3.61 -5.05
C LYS A 106 22.37 2.82 -6.22
N LEU A 107 21.82 1.64 -6.50
CA LEU A 107 22.27 0.85 -7.66
C LEU A 107 21.88 1.55 -8.95
N SER A 108 22.83 1.59 -9.88
CA SER A 108 22.55 2.00 -11.26
C SER A 108 21.64 0.97 -11.93
N GLU A 109 20.79 1.45 -12.83
CA GLU A 109 19.85 0.63 -13.61
C GLU A 109 20.55 -0.48 -14.40
N SER A 110 21.81 -0.26 -14.81
CA SER A 110 22.65 -1.26 -15.47
C SER A 110 22.99 -2.48 -14.59
N THR A 111 23.13 -2.27 -13.28
CA THR A 111 23.50 -3.35 -12.34
C THR A 111 22.30 -4.25 -12.02
N TRP A 112 21.07 -3.71 -12.13
CA TRP A 112 19.83 -4.47 -11.97
C TRP A 112 19.58 -5.45 -13.11
N GLN A 113 19.80 -5.03 -14.36
CA GLN A 113 19.71 -5.94 -15.51
C GLN A 113 20.74 -7.07 -15.41
N GLU A 114 21.96 -6.78 -14.93
CA GLU A 114 23.00 -7.78 -14.79
C GLU A 114 22.69 -8.81 -13.70
N THR A 115 22.15 -8.37 -12.56
CA THR A 115 21.70 -9.27 -11.49
C THR A 115 20.51 -10.14 -11.89
N GLU A 116 19.54 -9.59 -12.62
CA GLU A 116 18.40 -10.36 -13.15
C GLU A 116 18.83 -11.43 -14.17
N LEU A 117 19.80 -11.09 -15.02
CA LEU A 117 20.43 -12.03 -15.96
C LEU A 117 21.23 -13.13 -15.26
N MET A 118 21.90 -12.82 -14.14
CA MET A 118 22.62 -13.83 -13.34
C MET A 118 21.68 -14.73 -12.53
N ASN A 119 20.62 -14.19 -11.94
CA ASN A 119 19.67 -14.95 -11.11
C ASN A 119 18.74 -15.85 -11.95
N GLY A 120 18.47 -15.49 -13.20
CA GLY A 120 17.78 -16.36 -14.17
C GLY A 120 18.62 -17.55 -14.66
N SER A 121 19.91 -17.59 -14.32
CA SER A 121 20.88 -18.60 -14.76
C SER A 121 21.44 -19.41 -13.57
N GLU A 122 20.58 -19.90 -12.68
CA GLU A 122 20.99 -20.92 -11.72
C GLU A 122 21.17 -22.29 -12.40
N LEU A 123 22.35 -22.49 -13.01
CA LEU A 123 23.11 -23.73 -12.89
C LEU A 123 24.53 -23.50 -13.42
N SER A 124 25.48 -23.19 -12.54
CA SER A 124 26.87 -23.71 -12.55
C SER A 124 27.79 -22.90 -11.64
N LEU A 125 28.19 -23.54 -10.54
CA LEU A 125 29.55 -23.59 -9.96
C LEU A 125 30.43 -22.33 -9.88
N SER A 126 30.97 -22.17 -8.66
CA SER A 126 32.39 -21.95 -8.33
C SER A 126 32.83 -20.53 -7.98
N GLY A 127 33.05 -20.34 -6.67
CA GLY A 127 34.33 -19.90 -6.11
C GLY A 127 34.82 -18.49 -6.44
N ASN A 128 34.75 -17.60 -5.47
CA ASN A 128 35.93 -17.07 -4.78
C ASN A 128 35.49 -16.18 -3.61
N GLU A 129 35.90 -16.59 -2.41
CA GLU A 129 35.89 -15.76 -1.21
C GLU A 129 36.91 -14.64 -1.41
N GLU A 130 36.44 -13.40 -1.63
CA GLU A 130 37.28 -12.22 -1.48
C GLU A 130 36.89 -11.53 -0.17
N THR A 131 37.64 -11.88 0.87
CA THR A 131 37.61 -11.21 2.18
C THR A 131 38.00 -9.75 2.04
N VAL A 132 37.01 -8.85 2.09
CA VAL A 132 37.25 -7.41 2.26
C VAL A 132 37.67 -7.16 3.71
N VAL A 133 38.96 -6.92 3.89
CA VAL A 133 39.55 -6.51 5.16
C VAL A 133 39.13 -5.06 5.45
N VAL A 134 38.14 -4.89 6.33
CA VAL A 134 37.82 -3.57 6.90
C VAL A 134 38.84 -3.29 8.00
N HIS A 135 39.75 -2.34 7.75
CA HIS A 135 40.60 -1.76 8.78
C HIS A 135 39.70 -1.03 9.81
N ARG A 136 39.50 -1.64 10.98
CA ARG A 136 39.04 -0.93 12.18
C ARG A 136 40.19 -0.07 12.69
N ALA A 137 40.02 1.24 12.64
CA ALA A 137 40.80 2.14 13.48
C ALA A 137 40.30 1.95 14.92
N ASP A 138 41.23 1.62 15.80
CA ASP A 138 41.03 1.65 17.25
C ASP A 138 40.66 3.07 17.69
N GLU A 139 39.50 3.24 18.31
CA GLU A 139 39.20 4.41 19.15
C GLU A 139 38.74 3.93 20.53
N ASP A 140 39.51 4.36 21.53
CA ASP A 140 39.37 4.10 22.97
C ASP A 140 38.11 4.80 23.55
N PRO A 141 37.48 4.31 24.64
CA PRO A 141 36.14 4.69 25.05
C PRO A 141 36.14 5.79 26.13
N HIS A 142 35.57 6.96 25.82
CA HIS A 142 35.20 7.95 26.85
C HIS A 142 33.80 8.55 26.60
N SER A 143 32.80 7.94 27.25
CA SER A 143 31.78 8.53 28.15
C SER A 143 30.96 9.80 27.78
N ASP A 144 30.99 10.32 26.55
CA ASP A 144 30.04 11.36 26.09
C ASP A 144 29.16 10.90 24.90
N ASN A 145 29.47 9.76 24.30
CA ASN A 145 28.76 9.23 23.12
C ASN A 145 27.42 8.55 23.44
N ASP A 146 27.17 8.14 24.69
CA ASP A 146 25.96 7.40 25.05
C ASP A 146 24.70 8.27 24.98
N VAL A 147 24.81 9.54 25.39
CA VAL A 147 23.67 10.47 25.38
C VAL A 147 23.28 10.88 23.95
N ASP A 148 24.24 11.00 23.05
CA ASP A 148 23.98 11.34 21.65
C ASP A 148 23.43 10.13 20.86
N SER A 149 23.96 8.93 21.15
CA SER A 149 23.46 7.66 20.60
C SER A 149 22.00 7.39 20.99
N ASP A 150 21.63 7.61 22.26
CA ASP A 150 20.26 7.45 22.73
C ASP A 150 19.29 8.44 22.08
N ARG A 151 19.71 9.69 21.85
CA ARG A 151 18.88 10.68 21.15
C ARG A 151 18.73 10.37 19.66
N ALA A 152 19.78 9.87 19.01
CA ALA A 152 19.72 9.40 17.63
C ALA A 152 18.76 8.20 17.48
N LEU A 153 18.82 7.22 18.39
CA LEU A 153 17.89 6.10 18.44
C LEU A 153 16.43 6.59 18.61
N GLN A 154 16.17 7.47 19.58
CA GLN A 154 14.82 8.00 19.81
C GLN A 154 14.28 8.73 18.58
N THR A 155 15.14 9.48 17.90
CA THR A 155 14.78 10.20 16.66
C THR A 155 14.42 9.21 15.54
N THR A 156 15.17 8.12 15.40
CA THR A 156 14.89 7.08 14.40
C THR A 156 13.60 6.32 14.72
N ARG A 157 13.36 5.96 15.99
CA ARG A 157 12.11 5.33 16.43
C ARG A 157 10.90 6.23 16.17
N TYR A 158 11.02 7.52 16.47
CA TYR A 158 9.97 8.49 16.19
C TYR A 158 9.71 8.64 14.68
N ARG A 159 10.76 8.68 13.86
CA ARG A 159 10.63 8.72 12.40
C ARG A 159 9.92 7.48 11.87
N HIS A 160 10.30 6.30 12.34
CA HIS A 160 9.66 5.05 11.97
C HIS A 160 8.18 5.06 12.35
N LEU A 161 7.85 5.43 13.59
CA LEU A 161 6.46 5.55 14.02
C LEU A 161 5.66 6.51 13.13
N LYS A 162 6.27 7.63 12.72
CA LYS A 162 5.65 8.58 11.81
C LYS A 162 5.40 7.98 10.43
N GLU A 163 6.36 7.24 9.88
CA GLU A 163 6.19 6.50 8.60
C GLU A 163 5.03 5.51 8.68
N VAL A 164 4.95 4.72 9.77
CA VAL A 164 3.85 3.78 10.02
C VAL A 164 2.51 4.50 10.07
N VAL A 165 2.42 5.62 10.80
CA VAL A 165 1.18 6.40 10.90
C VAL A 165 0.79 7.00 9.53
N GLU A 166 1.76 7.53 8.79
CA GLU A 166 1.52 8.06 7.44
C GLU A 166 1.02 6.97 6.48
N GLU A 167 1.55 5.74 6.59
CA GLU A 167 1.10 4.61 5.81
C GLU A 167 -0.34 4.18 6.17
N VAL A 168 -0.63 4.04 7.47
CA VAL A 168 -1.96 3.68 7.99
C VAL A 168 -3.00 4.72 7.57
N VAL A 169 -2.68 6.01 7.69
CA VAL A 169 -3.56 7.10 7.24
C VAL A 169 -3.67 7.08 5.71
N GLY A 170 -2.57 6.84 5.00
CA GLY A 170 -2.53 6.75 3.55
C GLY A 170 -3.41 5.63 3.00
N THR A 171 -3.38 4.44 3.61
CA THR A 171 -4.25 3.31 3.23
C THR A 171 -5.72 3.63 3.51
N HIS A 172 -6.03 4.23 4.67
CA HIS A 172 -7.39 4.67 5.02
C HIS A 172 -7.95 5.67 3.98
N VAL A 173 -7.17 6.69 3.63
CA VAL A 173 -7.58 7.72 2.66
C VAL A 173 -7.75 7.13 1.26
N ARG A 174 -6.83 6.27 0.81
CA ARG A 174 -6.92 5.59 -0.49
C ARG A 174 -8.20 4.77 -0.61
N LEU A 175 -8.52 3.98 0.41
CA LEU A 175 -9.72 3.15 0.41
C LEU A 175 -10.99 4.00 0.37
N ARG A 176 -11.05 5.07 1.16
CA ARG A 176 -12.18 6.01 1.14
C ARG A 176 -12.35 6.67 -0.22
N LYS A 177 -11.26 7.11 -0.84
CA LYS A 177 -11.27 7.71 -2.18
C LYS A 177 -11.79 6.71 -3.24
N HIS A 178 -11.39 5.44 -3.14
CA HIS A 178 -11.88 4.38 -4.02
C HIS A 178 -13.42 4.27 -3.93
N TYR A 179 -13.95 4.08 -2.73
CA TYR A 179 -15.40 3.94 -2.52
C TYR A 179 -16.19 5.19 -2.93
N THR A 180 -15.71 6.39 -2.62
CA THR A 180 -16.37 7.65 -3.03
C THR A 180 -16.40 7.80 -4.55
N THR A 181 -15.32 7.43 -5.24
CA THR A 181 -15.25 7.49 -6.71
C THR A 181 -16.28 6.56 -7.36
N TRP A 182 -16.38 5.33 -6.87
CA TRP A 182 -17.36 4.37 -7.38
C TRP A 182 -18.80 4.71 -6.99
N MET A 183 -19.01 5.29 -5.81
CA MET A 183 -20.31 5.83 -5.41
C MET A 183 -20.76 6.94 -6.35
N LEU A 184 -19.88 7.90 -6.68
CA LEU A 184 -20.19 8.98 -7.61
C LEU A 184 -20.55 8.44 -9.01
N ARG A 185 -19.79 7.46 -9.52
CA ARG A 185 -20.09 6.77 -10.78
C ARG A 185 -21.46 6.09 -10.75
N THR A 186 -21.78 5.40 -9.66
CA THR A 186 -23.06 4.71 -9.49
C THR A 186 -24.22 5.70 -9.43
N LEU A 187 -24.07 6.82 -8.71
CA LEU A 187 -25.09 7.86 -8.67
C LEU A 187 -25.35 8.47 -10.06
N CYS A 188 -24.29 8.74 -10.82
CA CYS A 188 -24.41 9.24 -12.20
C CYS A 188 -25.15 8.23 -13.09
N SER A 189 -24.79 6.94 -13.00
CA SER A 189 -25.48 5.87 -13.73
C SER A 189 -26.95 5.77 -13.35
N LEU A 190 -27.27 5.84 -12.05
CA LEU A 190 -28.65 5.78 -11.55
C LEU A 190 -29.48 6.96 -12.05
N ALA A 191 -28.92 8.17 -12.07
CA ALA A 191 -29.57 9.35 -12.65
C ALA A 191 -29.81 9.21 -14.16
N GLY A 192 -28.85 8.63 -14.90
CA GLY A 192 -29.04 8.35 -16.33
C GLY A 192 -30.15 7.32 -16.59
N GLN A 193 -30.19 6.25 -15.78
CA GLN A 193 -31.22 5.22 -15.88
C GLN A 193 -32.61 5.75 -15.57
N THR A 194 -32.77 6.57 -14.52
CA THR A 194 -34.07 7.14 -14.18
C THR A 194 -34.62 8.02 -15.29
N ILE A 195 -33.78 8.87 -15.91
CA ILE A 195 -34.18 9.69 -17.07
C ILE A 195 -34.60 8.79 -18.25
N ALA A 196 -33.82 7.77 -18.57
CA ALA A 196 -34.13 6.85 -19.66
C ALA A 196 -35.46 6.11 -19.45
N ILE A 197 -35.73 5.63 -18.24
CA ILE A 197 -36.98 4.94 -17.87
C ILE A 197 -38.17 5.89 -18.01
N VAL A 198 -38.06 7.15 -17.55
CA VAL A 198 -39.11 8.16 -17.68
C VAL A 198 -39.38 8.51 -19.15
N LEU A 199 -38.33 8.68 -19.96
CA LEU A 199 -38.49 8.94 -21.39
C LEU A 199 -39.15 7.75 -22.09
N LEU A 200 -38.73 6.53 -21.78
CA LEU A 200 -39.31 5.31 -22.34
C LEU A 200 -40.79 5.19 -21.97
N SER A 201 -41.16 5.44 -20.70
CA SER A 201 -42.55 5.36 -20.25
C SER A 201 -43.45 6.42 -20.90
N VAL A 202 -42.95 7.65 -21.08
CA VAL A 202 -43.65 8.71 -21.84
C VAL A 202 -43.80 8.33 -23.32
N LEU A 203 -42.78 7.72 -23.93
CA LEU A 203 -42.87 7.26 -25.33
C LEU A 203 -43.86 6.12 -25.49
N LEU A 204 -43.86 5.14 -24.58
CA LEU A 204 -44.79 4.02 -24.61
C LEU A 204 -46.24 4.47 -24.39
N THR A 205 -46.48 5.40 -23.47
CA THR A 205 -47.81 5.95 -23.20
C THR A 205 -48.34 6.84 -24.32
N LYS A 206 -47.47 7.49 -25.10
CA LYS A 206 -47.88 8.28 -26.28
C LYS A 206 -48.11 7.45 -27.54
N ARG A 207 -47.58 6.23 -27.59
CA ARG A 207 -47.68 5.32 -28.75
C ARG A 207 -48.84 4.33 -28.62
N ALA A 208 -49.35 4.13 -27.41
CA ALA A 208 -50.61 3.44 -27.12
C ALA A 208 -51.79 4.38 -27.32
#